data_AF-A0A257W2K7-F1
#
_entry.id   AF-A0A257W2K7-F1
#
_cell.length_a   1.000
_cell.length_b   1.000
_cell.length_c   1.000
_cell.angle_alpha   90.00
_cell.angle_beta   90.00
_cell.angle_gamma   90.00
#
_symmetry.space_group_name_H-M   'P 1'
#
loop_
_entity.id
_entity.type
_entity.pdbx_description
1 polymer ?
#
loop_
_entity_poly.entity_id
_entity_poly.type
_entity_poly.pdbx_seq_one_letter_code
_entity_poly.pdbx_strand_id
1 'polypeptide(L)'
;SQGIQSRANVQVDVVWTDDKSVNPPLPLYDNPDWAKGYDIIIHDECAAGVKDMAVVKHILDAHKTIPAVHLHCAMHSFRTGTDAWFKHLGIQSASHGPQEPIAITFVDKEHPITKPLADWTTIKEELYNNVNIFGGHPLAMGKQVVKGKDVDYVVAWTNEKVGARSFSTTIGHNNDTVADPRYLDLVTRGLLWAMDKLTPDYLTPFKGNNKVTFVAAKPVEAPKLPPAPKDATGIKATASSEEAGKNNFAWRAVDGDESTRWCAANATYPQWLQLELERPQTLTGIQTTWENGGVYRFKVEGSTDGKAWSTLVDGSANTKNAPYSNDFAKVEGIRFVKIHALGKTSGGWASIREVRLQGPNIKGVAPKLTEAQKKEYDKASDPLKDAGNVAPKIVKLTPEQEAAILKDVKVPEGFEVSLFAPPQ
;
A
#
# COMPACT_ATOMS: atom_id res chain seq x y z
N SER A 1 5.73 -9.21 -17.80
CA SER A 1 5.39 -9.89 -19.06
C SER A 1 6.55 -9.88 -20.07
N GLN A 2 7.01 -8.72 -20.58
CA GLN A 2 8.01 -8.65 -21.66
C GLN A 2 9.29 -9.47 -21.39
N GLY A 3 9.85 -9.39 -20.19
CA GLY A 3 11.06 -10.13 -19.82
C GLY A 3 10.90 -11.66 -19.80
N ILE A 4 9.70 -12.16 -19.49
CA ILE A 4 9.36 -13.59 -19.55
C ILE A 4 9.17 -14.00 -21.02
N GLN A 5 8.38 -13.24 -21.77
CA GLN A 5 8.08 -13.52 -23.18
C GLN A 5 9.33 -13.49 -24.07
N SER A 6 10.34 -12.69 -23.74
CA SER A 6 11.61 -12.68 -24.48
C SER A 6 12.48 -13.90 -24.22
N ARG A 7 12.18 -14.70 -23.18
CA ARG A 7 12.95 -15.87 -22.73
C ARG A 7 12.20 -17.18 -22.91
N ALA A 8 10.88 -17.14 -22.93
CA ALA A 8 10.04 -18.33 -23.00
C ALA A 8 8.84 -18.16 -23.93
N ASN A 9 8.43 -19.28 -24.53
CA ASN A 9 7.36 -19.34 -25.52
C ASN A 9 6.03 -19.41 -24.76
N VAL A 10 5.73 -18.32 -24.07
CA VAL A 10 4.61 -18.16 -23.16
C VAL A 10 3.97 -16.81 -23.47
N GLN A 11 2.67 -16.79 -23.70
CA GLN A 11 1.90 -15.55 -23.75
C GLN A 11 1.58 -15.13 -22.31
N VAL A 12 1.90 -13.89 -21.93
CA VAL A 12 1.61 -13.34 -20.59
C VAL A 12 0.61 -12.21 -20.70
N ASP A 13 -0.67 -12.53 -20.58
CA ASP A 13 -1.72 -11.53 -20.44
C ASP A 13 -1.62 -10.85 -19.08
N VAL A 14 -1.84 -9.54 -19.05
CA VAL A 14 -1.64 -8.70 -17.87
C VAL A 14 -2.97 -8.06 -17.50
N VAL A 15 -3.38 -8.22 -16.24
CA VAL A 15 -4.39 -7.39 -15.60
C VAL A 15 -3.66 -6.52 -14.60
N TRP A 16 -3.72 -5.20 -14.74
CA TRP A 16 -3.03 -4.28 -13.83
C TRP A 16 -3.92 -3.12 -13.41
N THR A 17 -3.60 -2.54 -12.26
CA THR A 17 -4.28 -1.37 -11.71
C THR A 17 -3.26 -0.32 -11.28
N ASP A 18 -3.66 0.95 -11.33
CA ASP A 18 -2.92 2.08 -10.78
C ASP A 18 -3.23 2.32 -9.29
N ASP A 19 -4.03 1.44 -8.65
CA ASP A 19 -4.30 1.47 -7.22
C ASP A 19 -3.03 1.17 -6.41
N LYS A 20 -2.66 2.10 -5.53
CA LYS A 20 -1.45 2.00 -4.68
C LYS A 20 -1.75 1.54 -3.26
N SER A 21 -2.99 1.17 -2.97
CA SER A 21 -3.40 0.72 -1.65
C SER A 21 -3.15 -0.78 -1.48
N VAL A 22 -3.31 -1.26 -0.25
CA VAL A 22 -3.30 -2.69 0.05
C VAL A 22 -4.64 -3.37 -0.27
N ASN A 23 -5.64 -2.65 -0.79
CA ASN A 23 -6.97 -3.17 -1.09
C ASN A 23 -7.38 -2.87 -2.54
N PRO A 24 -6.59 -3.32 -3.53
CA PRO A 24 -6.82 -3.00 -4.94
C PRO A 24 -8.16 -3.56 -5.43
N PRO A 25 -8.75 -2.96 -6.47
CA PRO A 25 -9.88 -3.58 -7.18
C PRO A 25 -9.40 -4.86 -7.89
N LEU A 26 -10.05 -5.98 -7.59
CA LEU A 26 -9.76 -7.29 -8.19
C LEU A 26 -11.01 -7.87 -8.89
N PRO A 27 -11.64 -7.14 -9.83
CA PRO A 27 -12.89 -7.57 -10.47
C PRO A 27 -12.74 -8.86 -11.30
N LEU A 28 -11.49 -9.25 -11.62
CA LEU A 28 -11.20 -10.53 -12.25
C LEU A 28 -11.83 -11.69 -11.46
N TYR A 29 -11.77 -11.64 -10.13
CA TYR A 29 -12.25 -12.71 -9.27
C TYR A 29 -13.78 -12.74 -9.10
N ASP A 30 -14.50 -11.74 -9.61
CA ASP A 30 -15.98 -11.75 -9.64
C ASP A 30 -16.51 -12.76 -10.69
N ASN A 31 -15.69 -13.13 -11.67
CA ASN A 31 -16.01 -14.16 -12.65
C ASN A 31 -15.69 -15.55 -12.08
N PRO A 32 -16.64 -16.50 -12.01
CA PRO A 32 -16.36 -17.86 -11.57
C PRO A 32 -15.36 -18.60 -12.49
N ASP A 33 -15.29 -18.23 -13.77
CA ASP A 33 -14.42 -18.83 -14.78
C ASP A 33 -13.15 -17.99 -15.05
N TRP A 34 -12.73 -17.12 -14.12
CA TRP A 34 -11.65 -16.14 -14.35
C TRP A 34 -10.32 -16.74 -14.82
N ALA A 35 -9.98 -17.95 -14.36
CA ALA A 35 -8.74 -18.65 -14.72
C ALA A 35 -8.89 -19.54 -15.96
N LYS A 36 -10.10 -19.68 -16.52
CA LYS A 36 -10.37 -20.56 -17.67
C LYS A 36 -9.62 -20.06 -18.90
N GLY A 37 -8.87 -20.97 -19.52
CA GLY A 37 -8.06 -20.67 -20.70
C GLY A 37 -6.61 -20.27 -20.40
N TYR A 38 -6.21 -20.22 -19.13
CA TYR A 38 -4.82 -20.01 -18.72
C TYR A 38 -4.19 -21.31 -18.20
N ASP A 39 -2.96 -21.59 -18.64
CA ASP A 39 -2.18 -22.75 -18.17
C ASP A 39 -1.50 -22.50 -16.81
N ILE A 40 -1.31 -21.23 -16.44
CA ILE A 40 -0.70 -20.79 -15.18
C ILE A 40 -1.17 -19.38 -14.83
N ILE A 41 -1.25 -19.07 -13.54
CA ILE A 41 -1.51 -17.70 -13.06
C ILE A 41 -0.24 -17.14 -12.41
N ILE A 42 0.05 -15.87 -12.70
CA ILE A 42 1.11 -15.11 -12.02
C ILE A 42 0.44 -14.11 -11.08
N HIS A 43 0.67 -14.27 -9.79
CA HIS A 43 0.28 -13.32 -8.76
C HIS A 43 1.43 -12.34 -8.52
N ASP A 44 1.15 -11.06 -8.68
CA ASP A 44 2.07 -9.93 -8.48
C ASP A 44 1.35 -8.73 -7.84
N GLU A 45 0.23 -9.00 -7.18
CA GLU A 45 -0.60 -8.00 -6.50
C GLU A 45 -0.18 -7.79 -5.03
N CYS A 46 -0.34 -6.55 -4.55
CA CYS A 46 -0.26 -6.18 -3.13
C CYS A 46 -1.66 -6.10 -2.49
N ALA A 47 -2.29 -7.23 -2.21
CA ALA A 47 -3.69 -7.31 -1.77
C ALA A 47 -3.85 -7.66 -0.27
N ALA A 48 -2.98 -7.14 0.60
CA ALA A 48 -2.98 -7.48 2.03
C ALA A 48 -4.28 -7.06 2.77
N GLY A 49 -4.96 -6.03 2.29
CA GLY A 49 -6.23 -5.50 2.79
C GLY A 49 -7.46 -6.25 2.29
N VAL A 50 -7.33 -7.15 1.31
CA VAL A 50 -8.43 -8.02 0.84
C VAL A 50 -8.60 -9.15 1.85
N LYS A 51 -9.70 -9.11 2.60
CA LYS A 51 -9.97 -10.04 3.71
C LYS A 51 -11.18 -10.96 3.49
N ASP A 52 -11.85 -10.82 2.35
CA ASP A 52 -13.01 -11.65 2.03
C ASP A 52 -12.57 -13.10 1.76
N MET A 53 -12.92 -14.00 2.67
CA MET A 53 -12.59 -15.42 2.55
C MET A 53 -13.29 -16.11 1.39
N ALA A 54 -14.41 -15.58 0.88
CA ALA A 54 -15.06 -16.14 -0.31
C ALA A 54 -14.18 -15.91 -1.55
N VAL A 55 -13.64 -14.70 -1.71
CA VAL A 55 -12.70 -14.36 -2.78
C VAL A 55 -11.43 -15.20 -2.67
N VAL A 56 -10.84 -15.29 -1.48
CA VAL A 56 -9.61 -16.08 -1.27
C VAL A 56 -9.85 -17.56 -1.53
N LYS A 57 -10.98 -18.12 -1.08
CA LYS A 57 -11.33 -19.50 -1.36
C LYS A 57 -11.51 -19.73 -2.86
N HIS A 58 -12.12 -18.80 -3.59
CA HIS A 58 -12.30 -18.87 -5.03
C HIS A 58 -10.95 -18.91 -5.78
N ILE A 59 -10.00 -18.08 -5.37
CA ILE A 59 -8.62 -18.10 -5.91
C ILE A 59 -7.95 -19.45 -5.62
N LEU A 60 -8.00 -19.89 -4.37
CA LEU A 60 -7.39 -21.16 -3.94
C LEU A 60 -8.02 -22.38 -4.61
N ASP A 61 -9.32 -22.34 -4.91
CA ASP A 61 -10.02 -23.41 -5.61
C ASP A 61 -9.52 -23.58 -7.04
N ALA A 62 -9.22 -22.49 -7.77
CA ALA A 62 -8.61 -22.55 -9.09
C ALA A 62 -7.22 -23.23 -9.05
N HIS A 63 -6.44 -22.91 -8.01
CA HIS A 63 -5.10 -23.46 -7.82
C HIS A 63 -5.03 -24.89 -7.29
N LYS A 64 -6.18 -25.54 -7.07
CA LYS A 64 -6.20 -26.99 -6.92
C LYS A 64 -5.70 -27.70 -8.18
N THR A 65 -5.90 -27.10 -9.36
CA THR A 65 -5.55 -27.70 -10.66
C THR A 65 -4.66 -26.81 -11.52
N ILE A 66 -4.74 -25.49 -11.36
CA ILE A 66 -3.95 -24.55 -12.17
C ILE A 66 -2.66 -24.19 -11.43
N PRO A 67 -1.47 -24.37 -12.02
CA PRO A 67 -0.20 -23.91 -11.44
C PRO A 67 -0.17 -22.42 -11.13
N ALA A 68 0.78 -22.00 -10.28
CA ALA A 68 0.93 -20.60 -9.90
C ALA A 68 2.39 -20.13 -9.85
N VAL A 69 2.61 -18.85 -10.11
CA VAL A 69 3.82 -18.11 -9.75
C VAL A 69 3.44 -16.98 -8.80
N HIS A 70 4.16 -16.82 -7.70
CA HIS A 70 3.93 -15.73 -6.74
C HIS A 70 5.16 -14.84 -6.65
N LEU A 71 4.99 -13.56 -6.94
CA LEU A 71 6.06 -12.58 -7.01
C LEU A 71 5.95 -11.57 -5.86
N HIS A 72 7.09 -11.28 -5.23
CA HIS A 72 7.30 -10.26 -4.20
C HIS A 72 6.12 -10.00 -3.23
N CYS A 73 5.21 -9.11 -3.59
CA CYS A 73 4.13 -8.66 -2.71
C CYS A 73 2.99 -9.68 -2.57
N ALA A 74 2.85 -10.61 -3.52
CA ALA A 74 1.88 -11.70 -3.45
C ALA A 74 2.01 -12.50 -2.13
N MET A 75 3.21 -12.53 -1.54
CA MET A 75 3.50 -13.21 -0.28
C MET A 75 2.78 -12.59 0.91
N HIS A 76 2.41 -11.32 0.81
CA HIS A 76 1.71 -10.58 1.86
C HIS A 76 0.25 -10.31 1.54
N SER A 77 -0.24 -10.78 0.38
CA SER A 77 -1.65 -10.67 0.00
C SER A 77 -2.57 -11.51 0.89
N PHE A 78 -3.85 -11.13 0.94
CA PHE A 78 -4.91 -11.92 1.55
C PHE A 78 -4.71 -12.22 3.05
N ARG A 79 -4.39 -11.19 3.85
CA ARG A 79 -4.26 -11.29 5.33
C ARG A 79 -5.62 -11.38 6.02
N THR A 80 -6.29 -12.50 5.76
CA THR A 80 -7.65 -12.82 6.23
C THR A 80 -7.74 -13.19 7.71
N GLY A 81 -6.60 -13.33 8.39
CA GLY A 81 -6.53 -13.90 9.75
C GLY A 81 -6.48 -15.42 9.76
N THR A 82 -6.42 -16.07 8.59
CA THR A 82 -6.20 -17.53 8.45
C THR A 82 -4.89 -17.81 7.72
N ASP A 83 -4.41 -19.06 7.80
CA ASP A 83 -3.21 -19.50 7.09
C ASP A 83 -3.48 -20.03 5.67
N ALA A 84 -4.71 -19.90 5.15
CA ALA A 84 -5.11 -20.56 3.90
C ALA A 84 -4.23 -20.16 2.70
N TRP A 85 -4.00 -18.85 2.53
CA TRP A 85 -3.12 -18.32 1.49
C TRP A 85 -1.67 -18.75 1.70
N PHE A 86 -1.14 -18.59 2.92
CA PHE A 86 0.25 -18.94 3.22
C PHE A 86 0.56 -20.43 3.08
N LYS A 87 -0.41 -21.31 3.34
CA LYS A 87 -0.28 -22.75 3.07
C LYS A 87 -0.19 -23.05 1.58
N HIS A 88 -0.94 -22.32 0.75
CA HIS A 88 -0.82 -22.41 -0.71
C HIS A 88 0.54 -21.90 -1.20
N LEU A 89 1.02 -20.77 -0.69
CA LEU A 89 2.37 -20.29 -0.98
C LEU A 89 3.44 -21.28 -0.52
N GLY A 90 3.23 -21.97 0.60
CA GLY A 90 4.18 -22.91 1.20
C GLY A 90 5.11 -22.29 2.24
N ILE A 91 5.21 -20.96 2.29
CA ILE A 91 5.94 -20.19 3.31
C ILE A 91 5.12 -18.96 3.70
N GLN A 92 5.08 -18.66 4.99
CA GLN A 92 4.49 -17.43 5.53
C GLN A 92 5.58 -16.39 5.80
N SER A 93 5.32 -15.16 5.36
CA SER A 93 6.06 -13.97 5.77
C SER A 93 5.12 -12.98 6.44
N ALA A 94 5.60 -12.25 7.44
CA ALA A 94 4.82 -11.23 8.14
C ALA A 94 5.39 -9.81 7.96
N SER A 95 6.70 -9.70 7.70
CA SER A 95 7.42 -8.43 7.63
C SER A 95 8.68 -8.56 6.78
N HIS A 96 9.32 -7.44 6.48
CA HIS A 96 10.60 -7.38 5.78
C HIS A 96 11.63 -6.54 6.52
N GLY A 97 12.90 -6.77 6.19
CA GLY A 97 14.05 -5.98 6.61
C GLY A 97 14.18 -4.64 5.87
N PRO A 98 15.30 -3.93 6.07
CA PRO A 98 15.58 -2.68 5.35
C PRO A 98 15.80 -2.92 3.84
N GLN A 99 15.71 -1.85 3.05
CA GLN A 99 16.06 -1.87 1.63
C GLN A 99 17.58 -1.83 1.43
N GLU A 100 18.20 -3.00 1.52
CA GLU A 100 19.63 -3.21 1.34
C GLU A 100 19.87 -4.35 0.33
N PRO A 101 21.06 -4.44 -0.28
CA PRO A 101 21.42 -5.58 -1.13
C PRO A 101 21.25 -6.92 -0.41
N ILE A 102 20.63 -7.90 -1.06
CA ILE A 102 20.49 -9.27 -0.56
C ILE A 102 21.52 -10.14 -1.27
N ALA A 103 22.37 -10.83 -0.50
CA ALA A 103 23.25 -11.86 -1.03
C ALA A 103 22.45 -13.16 -1.18
N ILE A 104 22.22 -13.59 -2.42
CA ILE A 104 21.42 -14.77 -2.76
C ILE A 104 22.35 -15.97 -2.98
N THR A 105 22.05 -17.06 -2.28
CA THR A 105 22.73 -18.36 -2.41
C THR A 105 21.72 -19.44 -2.80
N PHE A 106 21.96 -20.16 -3.90
CA PHE A 106 21.17 -21.33 -4.27
C PHE A 106 21.54 -22.55 -3.44
N VAL A 107 20.58 -23.06 -2.67
CA VAL A 107 20.78 -24.17 -1.72
C VAL A 107 20.44 -25.54 -2.30
N ASP A 108 19.54 -25.60 -3.28
CA ASP A 108 19.31 -26.77 -4.10
C ASP A 108 19.88 -26.50 -5.49
N LYS A 109 21.09 -26.97 -5.77
CA LYS A 109 21.80 -26.72 -7.04
C LYS A 109 21.47 -27.75 -8.13
N GLU A 110 20.79 -28.84 -7.77
CA GLU A 110 20.42 -29.88 -8.73
C GLU A 110 18.99 -29.71 -9.25
N HIS A 111 18.16 -28.90 -8.58
CA HIS A 111 16.82 -28.60 -9.05
C HIS A 111 16.80 -28.03 -10.48
N PRO A 112 15.91 -28.47 -11.38
CA PRO A 112 15.88 -28.02 -12.78
C PRO A 112 15.85 -26.50 -12.98
N ILE A 113 15.19 -25.78 -12.05
CA ILE A 113 15.12 -24.31 -12.05
C ILE A 113 16.52 -23.69 -11.85
N THR A 114 17.23 -24.14 -10.81
CA THR A 114 18.44 -23.50 -10.27
C THR A 114 19.74 -24.04 -10.83
N LYS A 115 19.72 -25.23 -11.44
CA LYS A 115 20.90 -25.90 -11.99
C LYS A 115 21.81 -25.03 -12.87
N PRO A 116 21.30 -24.14 -13.76
CA PRO A 116 22.18 -23.26 -14.54
C PRO A 116 22.38 -21.87 -13.92
N LEU A 117 21.81 -21.61 -12.74
CA LEU A 117 21.87 -20.31 -12.08
C LEU A 117 23.07 -20.25 -11.14
N ALA A 118 23.66 -19.07 -11.03
CA ALA A 118 24.75 -18.78 -10.11
C ALA A 118 24.30 -17.81 -9.03
N ASP A 119 24.91 -17.90 -7.85
CA ASP A 119 24.69 -16.98 -6.73
C ASP A 119 24.90 -15.52 -7.16
N TRP A 120 24.12 -14.60 -6.59
CA TRP A 120 24.26 -13.18 -6.91
C TRP A 120 23.85 -12.26 -5.77
N THR A 121 24.29 -11.01 -5.81
CA THR A 121 23.82 -9.95 -4.91
C THR A 121 22.87 -9.02 -5.65
N THR A 122 21.67 -8.80 -5.09
CA THR A 122 20.67 -7.89 -5.67
C THR A 122 21.14 -6.43 -5.53
N ILE A 123 20.44 -5.51 -6.22
CA ILE A 123 20.40 -4.12 -5.79
C ILE A 123 19.66 -3.99 -4.45
N LYS A 124 19.37 -2.76 -3.98
CA LYS A 124 18.53 -2.56 -2.79
C LYS A 124 17.20 -3.29 -2.92
N GLU A 125 16.92 -4.16 -1.96
CA GLU A 125 15.79 -5.08 -1.98
C GLU A 125 15.32 -5.35 -0.55
N GLU A 126 14.09 -5.83 -0.40
CA GLU A 126 13.48 -6.10 0.90
C GLU A 126 13.60 -7.59 1.25
N LEU A 127 14.43 -7.92 2.25
CA LEU A 127 14.53 -9.31 2.71
C LEU A 127 13.34 -9.65 3.62
N TYR A 128 12.45 -10.51 3.13
CA TYR A 128 11.25 -10.94 3.85
C TYR A 128 11.60 -12.00 4.88
N ASN A 129 10.99 -11.94 6.06
CA ASN A 129 11.17 -12.99 7.06
C ASN A 129 10.37 -14.25 6.70
N ASN A 130 10.80 -15.41 7.20
CA ASN A 130 9.98 -16.64 7.17
C ASN A 130 9.46 -16.91 8.59
N VAL A 131 8.15 -16.79 8.79
CA VAL A 131 7.47 -17.05 10.07
C VAL A 131 7.16 -18.53 10.23
N ASN A 132 6.61 -19.14 9.17
CA ASN A 132 6.25 -20.55 9.13
C ASN A 132 6.62 -21.14 7.76
N ILE A 133 7.02 -22.41 7.73
CA ILE A 133 7.26 -23.17 6.51
C ILE A 133 6.20 -24.28 6.46
N PHE A 134 5.27 -24.18 5.53
CA PHE A 134 4.13 -25.10 5.35
C PHE A 134 4.41 -26.22 4.34
N GLY A 135 5.68 -26.48 4.04
CA GLY A 135 6.12 -27.48 3.06
C GLY A 135 6.71 -26.90 1.78
N GLY A 136 6.93 -25.58 1.71
CA GLY A 136 7.73 -24.98 0.64
C GLY A 136 9.15 -25.53 0.63
N HIS A 137 9.61 -25.99 -0.53
CA HIS A 137 10.95 -26.52 -0.77
C HIS A 137 11.92 -25.40 -1.13
N PRO A 138 12.88 -25.03 -0.25
CA PRO A 138 13.78 -23.91 -0.49
C PRO A 138 14.69 -24.14 -1.70
N LEU A 139 14.73 -23.18 -2.61
CA LEU A 139 15.66 -23.16 -3.74
C LEU A 139 16.81 -22.17 -3.51
N ALA A 140 16.51 -21.02 -2.91
CA ALA A 140 17.50 -19.98 -2.63
C ALA A 140 17.29 -19.33 -1.26
N MET A 141 18.39 -19.01 -0.60
CA MET A 141 18.49 -18.25 0.64
C MET A 141 18.99 -16.83 0.34
N GLY A 142 18.54 -15.85 1.11
CA GLY A 142 18.90 -14.45 0.98
C GLY A 142 19.40 -13.89 2.31
N LYS A 143 20.63 -13.36 2.30
CA LYS A 143 21.30 -12.84 3.49
C LYS A 143 21.43 -11.32 3.46
N GLN A 144 21.15 -10.69 4.60
CA GLN A 144 21.42 -9.28 4.88
C GLN A 144 22.06 -9.10 6.28
N VAL A 145 22.71 -7.95 6.51
CA VAL A 145 23.17 -7.53 7.84
C VAL A 145 22.23 -6.45 8.36
N VAL A 146 21.45 -6.77 9.40
CA VAL A 146 20.51 -5.83 10.02
C VAL A 146 20.97 -5.51 11.43
N LYS A 147 21.31 -4.23 11.69
CA LYS A 147 21.81 -3.76 13.00
C LYS A 147 23.03 -4.56 13.50
N GLY A 148 23.95 -4.89 12.59
CA GLY A 148 25.16 -5.65 12.90
C GLY A 148 24.94 -7.15 13.14
N LYS A 149 23.75 -7.68 12.83
CA LYS A 149 23.45 -9.12 12.90
C LYS A 149 23.11 -9.65 11.51
N ASP A 150 23.69 -10.80 11.20
CA ASP A 150 23.31 -11.56 10.01
C ASP A 150 21.88 -12.08 10.18
N VAL A 151 21.06 -11.85 9.15
CA VAL A 151 19.74 -12.46 8.98
C VAL A 151 19.70 -13.15 7.63
N ASP A 152 19.12 -14.35 7.60
CA ASP A 152 19.05 -15.17 6.39
C ASP A 152 17.68 -15.86 6.33
N TYR A 153 17.04 -15.80 5.17
CA TYR A 153 15.69 -16.29 4.93
C TYR A 153 15.57 -16.89 3.52
N VAL A 154 14.65 -17.83 3.35
CA VAL A 154 14.29 -18.39 2.04
C VAL A 154 13.66 -17.29 1.18
N VAL A 155 14.24 -17.06 -0.01
CA VAL A 155 13.81 -16.01 -0.96
C VAL A 155 13.28 -16.56 -2.27
N ALA A 156 13.51 -17.84 -2.56
CA ALA A 156 12.87 -18.55 -3.67
C ALA A 156 12.61 -20.02 -3.28
N TRP A 157 11.42 -20.53 -3.61
CA TRP A 157 11.01 -21.89 -3.26
C TRP A 157 9.94 -22.42 -4.21
N THR A 158 9.70 -23.72 -4.16
CA THR A 158 8.56 -24.38 -4.82
C THR A 158 7.58 -24.94 -3.79
N ASN A 159 6.32 -25.12 -4.18
CA ASN A 159 5.34 -25.84 -3.37
C ASN A 159 4.56 -26.83 -4.24
N GLU A 160 4.60 -28.11 -3.85
CA GLU A 160 3.91 -29.21 -4.51
C GLU A 160 2.94 -29.92 -3.56
N LYS A 161 2.82 -29.44 -2.30
CA LYS A 161 2.02 -30.10 -1.26
C LYS A 161 0.58 -29.61 -1.22
N VAL A 162 0.29 -28.43 -1.77
CA VAL A 162 -1.02 -27.78 -1.69
C VAL A 162 -1.47 -27.29 -3.07
N GLY A 163 -2.26 -28.13 -3.75
CA GLY A 163 -2.78 -27.84 -5.09
C GLY A 163 -1.81 -28.20 -6.20
N ALA A 164 -1.95 -27.56 -7.35
CA ALA A 164 -1.01 -27.68 -8.46
C ALA A 164 0.34 -27.05 -8.09
N ARG A 165 1.40 -27.43 -8.81
CA ARG A 165 2.76 -26.96 -8.54
C ARG A 165 2.83 -25.44 -8.62
N SER A 166 3.58 -24.84 -7.70
CA SER A 166 3.84 -23.40 -7.72
C SER A 166 5.31 -23.08 -7.46
N PHE A 167 5.73 -21.94 -8.00
CA PHE A 167 7.01 -21.30 -7.73
C PHE A 167 6.77 -19.94 -7.08
N SER A 168 7.56 -19.59 -6.06
CA SER A 168 7.40 -18.33 -5.35
C SER A 168 8.76 -17.68 -5.10
N THR A 169 8.82 -16.35 -5.17
CA THR A 169 10.03 -15.60 -4.80
C THR A 169 9.72 -14.24 -4.19
N THR A 170 10.31 -13.93 -3.04
CA THR A 170 10.13 -12.63 -2.36
C THR A 170 10.93 -11.51 -3.02
N ILE A 171 11.75 -11.81 -4.02
CA ILE A 171 12.56 -10.83 -4.75
C ILE A 171 11.67 -10.10 -5.76
N GLY A 172 11.93 -8.81 -6.01
CA GLY A 172 11.26 -8.04 -7.06
C GLY A 172 10.54 -6.78 -6.57
N HIS A 173 11.03 -6.10 -5.52
CA HIS A 173 10.42 -4.87 -5.04
C HIS A 173 10.48 -3.72 -6.07
N ASN A 174 11.61 -3.64 -6.78
CA ASN A 174 11.92 -2.52 -7.66
C ASN A 174 11.88 -2.93 -9.13
N ASN A 175 11.49 -2.00 -10.01
CA ASN A 175 11.53 -2.19 -11.46
C ASN A 175 12.91 -2.63 -11.95
N ASP A 176 13.99 -2.10 -11.36
CA ASP A 176 15.37 -2.47 -11.70
C ASP A 176 15.69 -3.92 -11.28
N THR A 177 15.16 -4.41 -10.15
CA THR A 177 15.26 -5.83 -9.78
C THR A 177 14.50 -6.69 -10.78
N VAL A 178 13.28 -6.29 -11.15
CA VAL A 178 12.43 -7.02 -12.09
C VAL A 178 13.01 -7.03 -13.51
N ALA A 179 13.78 -6.01 -13.88
CA ALA A 179 14.48 -5.93 -15.17
C ALA A 179 15.80 -6.73 -15.19
N ASP A 180 16.31 -7.15 -14.03
CA ASP A 180 17.58 -7.88 -13.93
C ASP A 180 17.47 -9.23 -14.69
N PRO A 181 18.40 -9.51 -15.63
CA PRO A 181 18.38 -10.76 -16.37
C PRO A 181 18.40 -12.02 -15.49
N ARG A 182 19.10 -11.98 -14.35
CA ARG A 182 19.22 -13.12 -13.42
C ARG A 182 17.90 -13.39 -12.70
N TYR A 183 17.19 -12.32 -12.32
CA TYR A 183 15.85 -12.41 -11.76
C TYR A 183 14.87 -12.97 -12.78
N LEU A 184 14.88 -12.43 -14.00
CA LEU A 184 14.00 -12.88 -15.08
C LEU A 184 14.25 -14.34 -15.46
N ASP A 185 15.50 -14.81 -15.43
CA ASP A 185 15.83 -16.22 -15.66
C ASP A 185 15.28 -17.11 -14.55
N LEU A 186 15.44 -16.71 -13.27
CA LEU A 186 14.86 -17.43 -12.13
C LEU A 186 13.34 -17.56 -12.26
N VAL A 187 12.64 -16.45 -12.47
CA VAL A 187 11.17 -16.42 -12.57
C VAL A 187 10.67 -17.20 -13.79
N THR A 188 11.31 -17.03 -14.96
CA THR A 188 10.90 -17.72 -16.18
C THR A 188 11.08 -19.23 -16.06
N ARG A 189 12.17 -19.68 -15.44
CA ARG A 189 12.40 -21.12 -15.22
C ARG A 189 11.44 -21.69 -14.18
N GLY A 190 11.12 -20.93 -13.12
CA GLY A 190 10.11 -21.30 -12.14
C GLY A 190 8.72 -21.45 -12.75
N LEU A 191 8.32 -20.50 -13.61
CA LEU A 191 7.08 -20.54 -14.38
C LEU A 191 6.99 -21.79 -15.26
N LEU A 192 8.03 -22.06 -16.05
CA LEU A 192 8.04 -23.23 -16.94
C LEU A 192 8.07 -24.55 -16.17
N TRP A 193 8.79 -24.61 -15.04
CA TRP A 193 8.83 -25.80 -14.20
C TRP A 193 7.46 -26.11 -13.59
N ALA A 194 6.73 -25.10 -13.10
CA ALA A 194 5.41 -25.28 -12.52
C ALA A 194 4.42 -25.96 -13.51
N MET A 195 4.56 -25.65 -14.81
CA MET A 195 3.75 -26.20 -15.90
C MET A 195 4.27 -27.50 -16.53
N ASP A 196 5.39 -28.07 -16.05
CA ASP A 196 6.09 -29.19 -16.72
C ASP A 196 6.65 -28.85 -18.11
N LYS A 197 6.92 -27.58 -18.37
CA LYS A 197 7.37 -27.07 -19.66
C LYS A 197 8.81 -26.55 -19.64
N LEU A 198 9.59 -26.79 -18.59
CA LEU A 198 11.00 -26.38 -18.55
C LEU A 198 11.86 -27.26 -19.46
N THR A 199 11.75 -26.99 -20.76
CA THR A 199 12.35 -27.74 -21.87
C THR A 199 12.91 -26.76 -22.90
N PRO A 200 13.87 -27.18 -23.75
CA PRO A 200 14.42 -26.30 -24.79
C PRO A 200 13.36 -25.69 -25.72
N ASP A 201 12.30 -26.43 -26.04
CA ASP A 201 11.23 -25.96 -26.95
C ASP A 201 10.49 -24.73 -26.41
N TYR A 202 10.33 -24.65 -25.09
CA TYR A 202 9.68 -23.53 -24.42
C TYR A 202 10.66 -22.43 -23.98
N LEU A 203 11.98 -22.67 -24.01
CA LEU A 203 13.02 -21.67 -23.75
C LEU A 203 13.36 -20.88 -25.02
N THR A 204 12.32 -20.48 -25.76
CA THR A 204 12.40 -19.68 -26.99
C THR A 204 11.47 -18.47 -26.87
N PRO A 205 11.76 -17.30 -27.46
CA PRO A 205 10.91 -16.13 -27.26
C PRO A 205 9.51 -16.30 -27.87
N PHE A 206 8.47 -15.92 -27.13
CA PHE A 206 7.12 -15.76 -27.67
C PHE A 206 7.08 -14.62 -28.70
N LYS A 207 6.42 -14.86 -29.84
CA LYS A 207 6.35 -13.92 -30.98
C LYS A 207 4.98 -13.27 -31.18
N GLY A 208 3.97 -13.68 -30.41
CA GLY A 208 2.63 -13.13 -30.49
C GLY A 208 2.46 -11.86 -29.66
N ASN A 209 1.21 -11.37 -29.63
CA ASN A 209 0.80 -10.27 -28.77
C ASN A 209 0.16 -10.82 -27.50
N ASN A 210 0.27 -10.08 -26.40
CA ASN A 210 -0.45 -10.36 -25.17
C ASN A 210 -1.56 -9.34 -24.93
N LYS A 211 -2.58 -9.74 -24.19
CA LYS A 211 -3.67 -8.85 -23.77
C LYS A 211 -3.22 -8.08 -22.52
N VAL A 212 -3.42 -6.76 -22.53
CA VAL A 212 -3.25 -5.93 -21.33
C VAL A 212 -4.60 -5.30 -20.98
N THR A 213 -5.08 -5.57 -19.77
CA THR A 213 -6.33 -5.06 -19.24
C THR A 213 -6.00 -4.11 -18.08
N PHE A 214 -6.44 -2.86 -18.19
CA PHE A 214 -6.30 -1.88 -17.13
C PHE A 214 -7.59 -1.85 -16.28
N VAL A 215 -7.42 -1.91 -14.97
CA VAL A 215 -8.48 -1.72 -13.98
C VAL A 215 -8.17 -0.44 -13.22
N ALA A 216 -8.96 0.61 -13.44
CA ALA A 216 -8.79 1.87 -12.72
C ALA A 216 -8.89 1.65 -11.21
N ALA A 217 -8.04 2.34 -10.45
CA ALA A 217 -8.16 2.42 -9.00
C ALA A 217 -9.58 2.80 -8.60
N LYS A 218 -10.05 2.28 -7.45
CA LYS A 218 -11.33 2.75 -6.91
C LYS A 218 -11.21 4.25 -6.71
N PRO A 219 -12.20 5.06 -7.15
CA PRO A 219 -12.21 6.47 -6.81
C PRO A 219 -12.00 6.58 -5.31
N VAL A 220 -10.88 7.16 -4.90
CA VAL A 220 -10.72 7.57 -3.51
C VAL A 220 -11.74 8.66 -3.38
N GLU A 221 -12.90 8.33 -2.79
CA GLU A 221 -13.87 9.36 -2.48
C GLU A 221 -13.12 10.31 -1.56
N ALA A 222 -12.93 11.53 -2.07
CA ALA A 222 -12.46 12.66 -1.31
C ALA A 222 -13.05 12.53 0.09
N PRO A 223 -12.27 12.50 1.18
CA PRO A 223 -12.84 12.56 2.51
C PRO A 223 -13.77 13.78 2.54
N LYS A 224 -15.07 13.51 2.43
CA LYS A 224 -16.10 14.53 2.48
C LYS A 224 -16.14 14.88 3.94
N LEU A 225 -15.70 16.10 4.26
CA LEU A 225 -15.89 16.68 5.58
C LEU A 225 -17.29 16.29 6.05
N PRO A 226 -17.42 15.57 7.19
CA PRO A 226 -18.71 15.56 7.85
C PRO A 226 -19.08 17.03 8.02
N PRO A 227 -20.27 17.46 7.55
CA PRO A 227 -20.65 18.86 7.65
C PRO A 227 -20.51 19.26 9.11
N ALA A 228 -19.69 20.29 9.37
CA ALA A 228 -19.49 20.77 10.73
C ALA A 228 -20.86 20.98 11.36
N PRO A 229 -21.09 20.53 12.61
CA PRO A 229 -22.35 20.76 13.29
C PRO A 229 -22.75 22.23 13.15
N LYS A 230 -24.03 22.50 12.87
CA LYS A 230 -24.55 23.86 12.88
C LYS A 230 -24.21 24.47 14.26
N ASP A 231 -23.45 25.56 14.25
CA ASP A 231 -22.88 26.22 15.45
C ASP A 231 -21.67 25.52 16.12
N ALA A 232 -20.87 24.75 15.38
CA ALA A 232 -19.61 24.21 15.89
C ALA A 232 -18.63 25.31 16.31
N THR A 233 -17.86 25.05 17.38
CA THR A 233 -16.80 25.97 17.82
C THR A 233 -15.62 25.89 16.87
N GLY A 234 -15.27 27.00 16.23
CA GLY A 234 -14.10 27.10 15.35
C GLY A 234 -12.79 26.96 16.13
N ILE A 235 -11.91 26.08 15.68
CA ILE A 235 -10.63 25.75 16.32
C ILE A 235 -9.48 26.05 15.38
N LYS A 236 -8.54 26.89 15.80
CA LYS A 236 -7.22 26.97 15.16
C LYS A 236 -6.30 25.95 15.83
N ALA A 237 -5.93 24.90 15.10
CA ALA A 237 -5.03 23.87 15.59
C ALA A 237 -3.57 24.15 15.18
N THR A 238 -2.64 23.94 16.10
CA THR A 238 -1.19 23.95 15.86
C THR A 238 -0.54 22.77 16.58
N ALA A 239 0.64 22.35 16.15
CA ALA A 239 1.35 21.24 16.78
C ALA A 239 2.86 21.49 16.87
N SER A 240 3.55 20.68 17.67
CA SER A 240 5.01 20.66 17.77
C SER A 240 5.69 20.32 16.45
N SER A 241 5.08 19.41 15.69
CA SER A 241 5.53 18.99 14.36
C SER A 241 4.39 18.27 13.62
N GLU A 242 4.54 18.11 12.31
CA GLU A 242 3.52 17.51 11.43
C GLU A 242 4.18 16.63 10.34
N GLU A 243 3.59 15.47 10.06
CA GLU A 243 3.95 14.62 8.91
C GLU A 243 3.28 15.17 7.62
N ALA A 244 3.67 16.40 7.24
CA ALA A 244 3.05 17.15 6.15
C ALA A 244 3.08 16.41 4.80
N GLY A 245 4.14 15.64 4.52
CA GLY A 245 4.27 14.85 3.29
C GLY A 245 3.22 13.73 3.12
N LYS A 246 2.44 13.43 4.17
CA LYS A 246 1.29 12.51 4.14
C LYS A 246 -0.04 13.19 4.46
N ASN A 247 -0.09 14.53 4.37
CA ASN A 247 -1.28 15.34 4.66
C ASN A 247 -1.80 15.24 6.12
N ASN A 248 -0.94 14.86 7.07
CA ASN A 248 -1.30 14.66 8.49
C ASN A 248 -1.09 15.92 9.34
N PHE A 249 -1.84 16.97 9.01
CA PHE A 249 -1.73 18.31 9.63
C PHE A 249 -2.50 18.42 10.96
N ALA A 250 -2.18 19.40 11.81
CA ALA A 250 -2.81 19.59 13.13
C ALA A 250 -4.33 19.75 13.06
N TRP A 251 -4.85 20.44 12.04
CA TRP A 251 -6.29 20.68 11.88
C TRP A 251 -7.10 19.44 11.50
N ARG A 252 -6.45 18.35 11.07
CA ARG A 252 -7.09 17.05 10.84
C ARG A 252 -7.54 16.36 12.13
N ALA A 253 -7.10 16.82 13.30
CA ALA A 253 -7.53 16.25 14.58
C ALA A 253 -8.86 16.83 15.10
N VAL A 254 -9.49 17.74 14.36
CA VAL A 254 -10.74 18.41 14.75
C VAL A 254 -11.69 18.56 13.56
N ASP A 255 -11.44 17.86 12.45
CA ASP A 255 -12.24 17.96 11.22
C ASP A 255 -13.44 17.02 11.19
N GLY A 256 -13.57 16.18 12.22
CA GLY A 256 -14.69 15.27 12.43
C GLY A 256 -14.55 13.98 11.63
N ASP A 257 -13.47 13.80 10.86
CA ASP A 257 -13.22 12.64 10.04
C ASP A 257 -12.15 11.75 10.67
N GLU A 258 -12.60 10.68 11.34
CA GLU A 258 -11.71 9.71 11.99
C GLU A 258 -10.80 8.95 11.00
N SER A 259 -11.04 9.03 9.68
CA SER A 259 -10.12 8.49 8.68
C SER A 259 -8.85 9.33 8.54
N THR A 260 -8.92 10.62 8.87
CA THR A 260 -7.79 11.55 8.87
C THR A 260 -7.19 11.71 10.27
N ARG A 261 -6.04 12.39 10.37
CA ARG A 261 -5.33 12.59 11.65
C ARG A 261 -4.30 13.70 11.59
N TRP A 262 -4.03 14.27 12.74
CA TRP A 262 -2.71 14.86 12.99
C TRP A 262 -1.70 13.75 13.30
N CYS A 263 -0.47 13.89 12.79
CA CYS A 263 0.65 13.03 13.13
C CYS A 263 1.91 13.87 13.30
N ALA A 264 2.67 13.67 14.38
CA ALA A 264 3.97 14.29 14.55
C ALA A 264 4.93 13.89 13.40
N ALA A 265 5.93 14.72 13.11
CA ALA A 265 6.86 14.46 12.00
C ALA A 265 7.77 13.24 12.23
N ASN A 266 7.94 12.81 13.48
CA ASN A 266 8.78 11.68 13.87
C ASN A 266 8.29 11.04 15.18
N ALA A 267 8.88 9.88 15.53
CA ALA A 267 8.48 9.09 16.69
C ALA A 267 9.09 9.57 18.03
N THR A 268 9.63 10.80 18.10
CA THR A 268 10.19 11.34 19.36
C THR A 268 9.10 11.90 20.25
N TYR A 269 9.29 11.81 21.57
CA TYR A 269 8.41 12.40 22.58
C TYR A 269 9.23 13.33 23.50
N PRO A 270 8.62 14.37 24.09
CA PRO A 270 7.20 14.73 23.99
C PRO A 270 6.84 15.42 22.67
N GLN A 271 5.58 15.28 22.25
CA GLN A 271 4.96 16.07 21.17
C GLN A 271 3.72 16.77 21.73
N TRP A 272 3.22 17.81 21.07
CA TRP A 272 2.01 18.49 21.51
C TRP A 272 1.11 18.88 20.35
N LEU A 273 -0.20 18.85 20.60
CA LEU A 273 -1.24 19.42 19.77
C LEU A 273 -1.96 20.49 20.60
N GLN A 274 -2.08 21.71 20.08
CA GLN A 274 -2.75 22.83 20.71
C GLN A 274 -3.96 23.24 19.89
N LEU A 275 -5.08 23.46 20.59
CA LEU A 275 -6.34 23.92 20.06
C LEU A 275 -6.60 25.32 20.62
N GLU A 276 -6.63 26.33 19.77
CA GLU A 276 -7.14 27.68 20.11
C GLU A 276 -8.61 27.77 19.70
N LEU A 277 -9.48 27.92 20.68
CA LEU A 277 -10.92 28.12 20.49
C LEU A 277 -11.17 29.56 20.04
N GLU A 278 -12.09 29.76 19.09
CA GLU A 278 -12.37 31.09 18.54
C GLU A 278 -12.85 32.11 19.59
N ARG A 279 -13.46 31.60 20.66
CA ARG A 279 -13.96 32.35 21.81
C ARG A 279 -13.68 31.52 23.06
N PRO A 280 -13.43 32.15 24.22
CA PRO A 280 -13.35 31.44 25.49
C PRO A 280 -14.61 30.60 25.75
N GLN A 281 -14.43 29.36 26.20
CA GLN A 281 -15.51 28.41 26.46
C GLN A 281 -15.43 27.88 27.89
N THR A 282 -16.57 27.36 28.35
CA THR A 282 -16.62 26.51 29.55
C THR A 282 -16.46 25.07 29.13
N LEU A 283 -15.52 24.34 29.73
CA LEU A 283 -15.25 22.94 29.44
C LEU A 283 -15.52 22.05 30.66
N THR A 284 -15.96 20.83 30.40
CA THR A 284 -16.24 19.78 31.40
C THR A 284 -15.60 18.45 31.06
N GLY A 285 -15.03 18.30 29.87
CA GLY A 285 -14.38 17.06 29.45
C GLY A 285 -13.72 17.13 28.08
N ILE A 286 -12.99 16.09 27.76
CA ILE A 286 -12.30 15.89 26.48
C ILE A 286 -12.30 14.41 26.08
N GLN A 287 -12.58 14.16 24.82
CA GLN A 287 -12.37 12.86 24.18
C GLN A 287 -11.23 12.98 23.16
N THR A 288 -10.33 11.99 23.16
CA THR A 288 -9.24 11.88 22.18
C THR A 288 -9.24 10.50 21.54
N THR A 289 -9.38 10.48 20.22
CA THR A 289 -9.26 9.28 19.39
C THR A 289 -7.87 9.27 18.79
N TRP A 290 -7.00 8.37 19.27
CA TRP A 290 -5.63 8.23 18.76
C TRP A 290 -5.60 7.32 17.52
N GLU A 291 -4.51 7.32 16.75
CA GLU A 291 -4.39 6.56 15.49
C GLU A 291 -4.79 5.08 15.62
N ASN A 292 -4.44 4.46 16.75
CA ASN A 292 -4.71 3.06 17.07
C ASN A 292 -5.06 2.92 18.56
N GLY A 293 -5.56 1.75 18.94
CA GLY A 293 -5.87 1.39 20.34
C GLY A 293 -4.63 1.15 21.22
N GLY A 294 -3.54 1.91 21.03
CA GLY A 294 -2.33 1.82 21.86
C GLY A 294 -2.49 2.47 23.25
N VAL A 295 -1.52 2.24 24.13
CA VAL A 295 -1.43 2.89 25.44
C VAL A 295 -0.53 4.12 25.33
N TYR A 296 -1.15 5.30 25.32
CA TYR A 296 -0.48 6.59 25.30
C TYR A 296 -0.46 7.21 26.71
N ARG A 297 0.69 7.78 27.07
CA ARG A 297 0.86 8.66 28.23
C ARG A 297 0.71 10.09 27.76
N PHE A 298 -0.12 10.86 28.42
CA PHE A 298 -0.44 12.22 27.96
C PHE A 298 -0.80 13.15 29.12
N LYS A 299 -0.80 14.45 28.85
CA LYS A 299 -1.33 15.48 29.75
C LYS A 299 -2.21 16.41 28.94
N VAL A 300 -3.37 16.78 29.47
CA VAL A 300 -4.23 17.81 28.87
C VAL A 300 -4.21 19.03 29.77
N GLU A 301 -3.90 20.18 29.19
CA GLU A 301 -3.82 21.45 29.88
C GLU A 301 -4.74 22.49 29.24
N GLY A 302 -5.34 23.33 30.07
CA GLY A 302 -6.21 24.43 29.66
C GLY A 302 -5.56 25.77 29.98
N SER A 303 -5.85 26.79 29.16
CA SER A 303 -5.37 28.15 29.37
C SER A 303 -6.36 29.18 28.85
N THR A 304 -6.40 30.34 29.51
CA THR A 304 -7.19 31.50 29.09
C THR A 304 -6.41 32.42 28.14
N ASP A 305 -5.07 32.41 28.21
CA ASP A 305 -4.18 33.37 27.54
C ASP A 305 -3.07 32.72 26.69
N GLY A 306 -2.95 31.39 26.73
CA GLY A 306 -1.93 30.60 26.03
C GLY A 306 -0.55 30.62 26.70
N LYS A 307 -0.41 31.28 27.85
CA LYS A 307 0.85 31.45 28.59
C LYS A 307 0.82 30.72 29.92
N ALA A 308 -0.23 30.93 30.71
CA ALA A 308 -0.44 30.24 31.98
C ALA A 308 -1.35 29.03 31.77
N TRP A 309 -0.89 27.85 32.16
CA TRP A 309 -1.56 26.58 31.89
C TRP A 309 -1.95 25.88 33.19
N SER A 310 -3.19 25.38 33.25
CA SER A 310 -3.68 24.53 34.32
C SER A 310 -3.89 23.11 33.80
N THR A 311 -3.57 22.11 34.63
CA THR A 311 -3.78 20.71 34.26
C THR A 311 -5.26 20.35 34.37
N LEU A 312 -5.85 19.88 33.27
CA LEU A 312 -7.23 19.38 33.21
C LEU A 312 -7.27 17.86 33.35
N VAL A 313 -6.31 17.17 32.73
CA VAL A 313 -6.16 15.71 32.80
C VAL A 313 -4.68 15.37 32.93
N ASP A 314 -4.34 14.53 33.90
CA ASP A 314 -3.01 13.93 34.04
C ASP A 314 -3.07 12.43 33.74
N GLY A 315 -2.70 12.07 32.51
CA GLY A 315 -2.56 10.70 32.05
C GLY A 315 -1.09 10.28 31.94
N SER A 316 -0.17 10.92 32.67
CA SER A 316 1.26 10.63 32.58
C SER A 316 1.62 9.21 32.99
N ALA A 317 0.82 8.59 33.87
CA ALA A 317 0.94 7.20 34.28
C ALA A 317 -0.12 6.27 33.63
N ASN A 318 -0.76 6.69 32.54
CA ASN A 318 -1.84 5.93 31.92
C ASN A 318 -1.39 4.53 31.44
N THR A 319 -2.20 3.52 31.76
CA THR A 319 -2.02 2.12 31.35
C THR A 319 -3.14 1.62 30.44
N LYS A 320 -4.18 2.42 30.20
CA LYS A 320 -5.35 2.05 29.39
C LYS A 320 -5.13 2.33 27.91
N ASN A 321 -5.74 1.50 27.07
CA ASN A 321 -5.75 1.65 25.61
C ASN A 321 -6.66 2.82 25.18
N ALA A 322 -6.28 3.52 24.11
CA ALA A 322 -7.11 4.54 23.45
C ALA A 322 -8.36 3.90 22.78
N PRO A 323 -9.44 4.67 22.51
CA PRO A 323 -9.60 6.11 22.74
C PRO A 323 -9.78 6.47 24.22
N TYR A 324 -9.55 7.74 24.56
CA TYR A 324 -9.72 8.24 25.93
C TYR A 324 -10.87 9.23 26.01
N SER A 325 -11.75 9.04 26.98
CA SER A 325 -12.76 10.02 27.40
C SER A 325 -12.46 10.40 28.84
N ASN A 326 -12.23 11.68 29.09
CA ASN A 326 -11.90 12.19 30.42
C ASN A 326 -12.80 13.37 30.75
N ASP A 327 -13.62 13.19 31.77
CA ASP A 327 -14.38 14.27 32.39
C ASP A 327 -13.51 14.96 33.44
N PHE A 328 -13.70 16.26 33.61
CA PHE A 328 -13.02 17.05 34.63
C PHE A 328 -13.96 18.11 35.22
N ALA A 329 -13.55 18.69 36.35
CA ALA A 329 -14.32 19.75 36.98
C ALA A 329 -14.54 20.91 36.00
N LYS A 330 -15.75 21.49 36.02
CA LYS A 330 -16.12 22.61 35.15
C LYS A 330 -15.08 23.73 35.25
N VAL A 331 -14.45 24.08 34.12
CA VAL A 331 -13.49 25.18 34.01
C VAL A 331 -14.02 26.22 33.04
N GLU A 332 -13.99 27.49 33.46
CA GLU A 332 -14.54 28.61 32.70
C GLU A 332 -13.44 29.41 32.00
N GLY A 333 -13.79 30.08 30.90
CA GLY A 333 -12.90 31.01 30.20
C GLY A 333 -11.76 30.36 29.42
N ILE A 334 -11.77 29.05 29.20
CA ILE A 334 -10.71 28.35 28.47
C ILE A 334 -10.73 28.77 27.00
N ARG A 335 -9.61 29.32 26.53
CA ARG A 335 -9.39 29.67 25.13
C ARG A 335 -8.40 28.75 24.44
N PHE A 336 -7.52 28.11 25.18
CA PHE A 336 -6.51 27.20 24.65
C PHE A 336 -6.56 25.86 25.39
N VAL A 337 -6.50 24.77 24.63
CA VAL A 337 -6.31 23.43 25.15
C VAL A 337 -5.05 22.85 24.52
N LYS A 338 -4.18 22.25 25.31
CA LYS A 338 -2.95 21.61 24.83
C LYS A 338 -2.89 20.17 25.30
N ILE A 339 -2.71 19.26 24.35
CA ILE A 339 -2.54 17.83 24.58
C ILE A 339 -1.05 17.54 24.40
N HIS A 340 -0.36 17.28 25.51
CA HIS A 340 1.01 16.80 25.52
C HIS A 340 1.02 15.28 25.42
N ALA A 341 1.48 14.75 24.28
CA ALA A 341 1.83 13.35 24.14
C ALA A 341 3.20 13.12 24.80
N LEU A 342 3.25 12.34 25.88
CA LEU A 342 4.46 12.11 26.68
C LEU A 342 5.17 10.80 26.32
N GLY A 343 4.45 9.85 25.73
CA GLY A 343 5.01 8.59 25.24
C GLY A 343 3.94 7.57 24.87
N LYS A 344 4.37 6.46 24.28
CA LYS A 344 3.55 5.29 23.97
C LYS A 344 4.28 4.01 24.39
N THR A 345 3.57 3.06 24.98
CA THR A 345 4.18 1.81 25.50
C THR A 345 4.82 0.96 24.40
N SER A 346 4.25 0.95 23.19
CA SER A 346 4.67 0.10 22.06
C SER A 346 5.24 0.89 20.87
N GLY A 347 6.13 1.85 21.14
CA GLY A 347 6.76 2.68 20.10
C GLY A 347 5.76 3.43 19.19
N GLY A 348 6.27 4.21 18.24
CA GLY A 348 5.46 4.90 17.24
C GLY A 348 5.13 6.37 17.58
N TRP A 349 4.34 7.00 16.73
CA TRP A 349 4.17 8.44 16.67
C TRP A 349 3.05 8.94 17.59
N ALA A 350 3.18 10.19 18.03
CA ALA A 350 2.04 10.93 18.56
C ALA A 350 1.11 11.24 17.39
N SER A 351 -0.06 10.62 17.38
CA SER A 351 -1.04 10.81 16.31
C SER A 351 -2.46 10.68 16.82
N ILE A 352 -3.25 11.71 16.52
CA ILE A 352 -4.62 11.89 17.00
C ILE A 352 -5.51 12.04 15.77
N ARG A 353 -6.48 11.13 15.64
CA ARG A 353 -7.53 11.16 14.63
C ARG A 353 -8.54 12.25 14.94
N GLU A 354 -9.03 12.30 16.17
CA GLU A 354 -10.07 13.25 16.56
C GLU A 354 -9.95 13.73 18.00
N VAL A 355 -10.31 14.98 18.23
CA VAL A 355 -10.45 15.61 19.55
C VAL A 355 -11.86 16.20 19.66
N ARG A 356 -12.62 15.76 20.65
CA ARG A 356 -13.93 16.33 20.98
C ARG A 356 -13.85 17.00 22.34
N LEU A 357 -14.23 18.27 22.40
CA LEU A 357 -14.36 19.01 23.66
C LEU A 357 -15.80 18.89 24.16
N GLN A 358 -15.99 18.84 25.47
CA GLN A 358 -17.29 18.79 26.11
C GLN A 358 -17.50 20.04 26.97
N GLY A 359 -18.71 20.57 26.96
CA GLY A 359 -19.11 21.72 27.76
C GLY A 359 -20.54 22.16 27.43
N PRO A 360 -21.17 22.97 28.28
CA PRO A 360 -22.59 23.32 28.15
C PRO A 360 -22.94 24.02 26.82
N ASN A 361 -21.97 24.73 26.22
CA ASN A 361 -22.14 25.45 24.96
C ASN A 361 -21.37 24.82 23.78
N ILE A 362 -20.77 23.63 23.97
CA ILE A 362 -20.02 22.94 22.92
C ILE A 362 -20.94 21.91 22.24
N LYS A 363 -21.42 22.23 21.05
CA LYS A 363 -22.15 21.27 20.19
C LYS A 363 -21.21 20.40 19.33
N GLY A 364 -19.95 20.82 19.21
CA GLY A 364 -18.92 20.21 18.39
C GLY A 364 -17.79 21.20 18.15
N VAL A 365 -16.69 20.70 17.58
CA VAL A 365 -15.55 21.51 17.14
C VAL A 365 -15.36 21.34 15.64
N ALA A 366 -14.77 22.34 14.99
CA ALA A 366 -14.43 22.29 13.58
C ALA A 366 -13.17 23.12 13.31
N PRO A 367 -12.34 22.79 12.31
CA PRO A 367 -11.12 23.52 12.03
C PRO A 367 -11.44 24.90 11.44
N LYS A 368 -10.77 25.93 11.97
CA LYS A 368 -10.74 27.27 11.38
C LYS A 368 -9.53 27.37 10.45
N LEU A 369 -9.72 26.94 9.21
CA LEU A 369 -8.67 26.92 8.19
C LEU A 369 -8.41 28.31 7.61
N THR A 370 -7.13 28.63 7.40
CA THR A 370 -6.69 29.73 6.53
C THR A 370 -6.97 29.41 5.06
N GLU A 371 -6.94 30.41 4.17
CA GLU A 371 -7.13 30.18 2.74
C GLU A 371 -6.10 29.21 2.13
N ALA A 372 -4.85 29.25 2.59
CA ALA A 372 -3.82 28.29 2.16
C ALA A 372 -4.16 26.86 2.62
N GLN A 373 -4.61 26.70 3.88
CA GLN A 373 -5.01 25.40 4.41
C GLN A 373 -6.27 24.87 3.75
N LYS A 374 -7.23 25.72 3.38
CA LYS A 374 -8.41 25.32 2.60
C LYS A 374 -7.99 24.77 1.24
N LYS A 375 -7.06 25.43 0.54
CA LYS A 375 -6.53 24.92 -0.74
C LYS A 375 -5.84 23.57 -0.58
N GLU A 376 -5.01 23.42 0.45
CA GLU A 376 -4.35 22.14 0.74
C GLU A 376 -5.36 21.04 1.09
N TYR A 377 -6.42 21.39 1.83
CA TYR A 377 -7.53 20.51 2.16
C TYR A 377 -8.30 20.08 0.92
N ASP A 378 -8.65 21.02 0.05
CA ASP A 378 -9.34 20.79 -1.22
C ASP A 378 -8.52 19.89 -2.14
N LYS A 379 -7.21 20.13 -2.26
CA LYS A 379 -6.30 19.30 -3.06
C LYS A 379 -6.14 17.89 -2.49
N ALA A 380 -6.08 17.75 -1.16
CA ALA A 380 -6.01 16.43 -0.53
C ALA A 380 -7.33 15.65 -0.66
N SER A 381 -8.46 16.36 -0.73
CA SER A 381 -9.77 15.74 -0.91
C SER A 381 -10.01 15.37 -2.38
N ASP A 382 -9.73 16.25 -3.33
CA ASP A 382 -9.79 15.91 -4.77
C ASP A 382 -8.44 16.22 -5.44
N PRO A 383 -7.49 15.26 -5.46
CA PRO A 383 -6.17 15.45 -6.05
C PRO A 383 -6.20 15.75 -7.55
N LEU A 384 -7.35 15.50 -8.20
CA LEU A 384 -7.55 15.64 -9.64
C LEU A 384 -8.40 16.86 -10.00
N LYS A 385 -8.91 17.63 -9.03
CA LYS A 385 -9.74 18.82 -9.24
C LYS A 385 -9.12 19.83 -10.21
N ASP A 386 -7.81 19.99 -10.12
CA ASP A 386 -7.01 20.88 -10.99
C ASP A 386 -6.25 20.11 -12.08
N ALA A 387 -6.29 18.77 -12.05
CA ALA A 387 -5.78 17.92 -13.11
C ALA A 387 -6.80 17.89 -14.25
N GLY A 388 -6.87 18.96 -15.03
CA GLY A 388 -7.48 18.89 -16.35
C GLY A 388 -6.85 17.74 -17.14
N ASN A 389 -7.63 17.10 -18.02
CA ASN A 389 -7.14 16.08 -18.94
C ASN A 389 -5.77 16.51 -19.50
N VAL A 390 -4.77 15.64 -19.39
CA VAL A 390 -3.46 15.88 -20.02
C VAL A 390 -3.74 16.17 -21.48
N ALA A 391 -3.47 17.41 -21.92
CA ALA A 391 -3.68 17.78 -23.31
C ALA A 391 -2.90 16.78 -24.18
N PRO A 392 -3.56 16.08 -25.12
CA PRO A 392 -2.89 15.06 -25.92
C PRO A 392 -1.70 15.71 -26.63
N LYS A 393 -0.50 15.20 -26.36
CA LYS A 393 0.68 15.57 -27.15
C LYS A 393 0.51 14.95 -28.53
N ILE A 394 0.29 15.79 -29.54
CA ILE A 394 0.34 15.35 -30.94
C ILE A 394 1.78 14.92 -31.21
N VAL A 395 2.01 13.61 -31.28
CA VAL A 395 3.30 13.05 -31.71
C VAL A 395 3.28 13.04 -33.23
N LYS A 396 4.15 13.85 -33.85
CA LYS A 396 4.39 13.77 -35.30
C LYS A 396 5.23 12.53 -35.57
N LEU A 397 4.64 11.56 -36.26
CA LEU A 397 5.34 10.37 -36.75
C LEU A 397 6.09 10.71 -38.03
N THR A 398 7.18 9.98 -38.31
CA THR A 398 7.81 10.03 -39.64
C THR A 398 6.97 9.25 -40.66
N PRO A 399 7.11 9.52 -41.97
CA PRO A 399 6.40 8.77 -43.01
C PRO A 399 6.59 7.25 -42.91
N GLU A 400 7.77 6.79 -42.49
CA GLU A 400 8.07 5.35 -42.34
C GLU A 400 7.33 4.73 -41.14
N GLN A 401 7.21 5.49 -40.06
CA GLN A 401 6.45 5.05 -38.87
C GLN A 401 4.96 4.98 -39.16
N GLU A 402 4.42 5.95 -39.89
CA GLU A 402 3.04 5.95 -40.35
C GLU A 402 2.76 4.78 -41.30
N ALA A 403 3.62 4.57 -42.30
CA ALA A 403 3.51 3.43 -43.22
C ALA A 403 3.57 2.08 -42.50
N ALA A 404 4.41 1.94 -41.46
CA ALA A 404 4.49 0.72 -40.66
C ALA A 404 3.21 0.43 -39.86
N ILE A 405 2.51 1.46 -39.39
CA ILE A 405 1.22 1.31 -38.69
C ILE A 405 0.10 0.97 -39.67
N LEU A 406 0.12 1.59 -40.86
CA LEU A 406 -0.93 1.42 -41.87
C LEU A 406 -0.75 0.18 -42.76
N LYS A 407 0.34 -0.59 -42.57
CA LYS A 407 0.74 -1.70 -43.45
C LYS A 407 -0.35 -2.78 -43.67
N ASP A 408 -1.22 -2.97 -42.68
CA ASP A 408 -2.26 -4.00 -42.69
C ASP A 408 -3.67 -3.41 -42.97
N VAL A 409 -3.77 -2.10 -43.17
CA VAL A 409 -5.04 -1.41 -43.45
C VAL A 409 -5.35 -1.50 -44.94
N LYS A 410 -6.53 -2.04 -45.27
CA LYS A 410 -7.04 -2.11 -46.65
C LYS A 410 -8.22 -1.15 -46.79
N VAL A 411 -8.18 -0.28 -47.80
CA VAL A 411 -9.33 0.55 -48.18
C VAL A 411 -9.81 0.24 -49.59
N PRO A 412 -11.09 0.48 -49.88
CA PRO A 412 -11.65 0.34 -51.22
C PRO A 412 -10.92 1.19 -52.26
N GLU A 413 -11.04 0.78 -53.52
CA GLU A 413 -10.45 1.48 -54.66
C GLU A 413 -10.96 2.93 -54.72
N GLY A 414 -10.03 3.89 -54.82
CA GLY A 414 -10.33 5.32 -54.84
C GLY A 414 -10.24 6.05 -53.50
N PHE A 415 -9.86 5.37 -52.41
CA PHE A 415 -9.64 5.99 -51.08
C PHE A 415 -8.18 5.91 -50.65
N GLU A 416 -7.70 6.96 -49.96
CA GLU A 416 -6.39 6.99 -49.32
C GLU A 416 -6.50 6.74 -47.81
N VAL A 417 -5.50 6.06 -47.24
CA VAL A 417 -5.39 5.83 -45.79
C VAL A 417 -4.36 6.79 -45.22
N SER A 418 -4.74 7.52 -44.17
CA SER A 418 -3.81 8.26 -43.32
C SER A 418 -4.18 8.08 -41.85
N LEU A 419 -3.24 8.32 -40.94
CA LEU A 419 -3.49 8.26 -39.50
C LEU A 419 -4.36 9.41 -38.98
N PHE A 420 -4.51 10.48 -39.77
CA PHE A 420 -5.29 11.66 -39.42
C PHE A 420 -6.07 12.17 -40.63
N ALA A 421 -7.34 12.50 -40.45
CA ALA A 421 -8.09 13.24 -41.46
C ALA A 421 -7.38 14.58 -41.75
N PRO A 422 -7.27 15.02 -43.02
CA PRO A 422 -6.72 16.34 -43.30
C PRO A 422 -7.55 17.41 -42.57
N PRO A 423 -6.90 18.44 -42.01
CA PRO A 423 -7.64 19.53 -41.36
C PRO A 423 -8.59 20.16 -42.38
N GLN A 424 -9.87 20.29 -42.02
CA GLN A 424 -10.86 21.07 -42.77
C GLN A 424 -10.59 22.56 -42.65
#